data_AF-A0A7S4HIT4-F1
#
_entry.id   AF-A0A7S4HIT4-F1
#
_cell.length_a   1.000
_cell.length_b   1.000
_cell.length_c   1.000
_cell.angle_alpha   90.00
_cell.angle_beta   90.00
_cell.angle_gamma   90.00
#
_symmetry.space_group_name_H-M   'P 1'
#
loop_
_entity.id
_entity.type
_entity.pdbx_description
1 polymer ?
#
loop_
_entity_poly.entity_id
_entity_poly.type
_entity_poly.pdbx_seq_one_letter_code
_entity_poly.pdbx_strand_id
1 'polypeptide(L)'
;FTKTRRIPVLFFSLNYRHPILVDKYYTSKALSDMVLIVQNGQRNFPSRLSCNSQPTYLNLRNPLKSALASTAILAGGIVPSHITYSEAHQNAISEWLWSVGDHPFSHTSYGAEFNRIQIDIARRNMLIHALAESIETVNTCVQLLRKIHIDETNEVVSHMVPLNSLSIGFSSVITQWKISCAAVASLDFDKAMKHVRMADDLADDLFELVIDTENLMRAYQCLPHVTADEDTESQTMLVLPILFICFD
;
A
#
# COMPACT_ATOMS: atom_id res chain seq x y z
N PHE A 1 -2.20 6.25 -7.35
CA PHE A 1 -0.95 6.95 -6.88
C PHE A 1 -1.25 8.41 -6.50
N THR A 2 -2.29 8.66 -5.72
CA THR A 2 -2.52 9.97 -5.08
C THR A 2 -1.65 10.14 -3.83
N LYS A 3 -1.11 9.04 -3.26
CA LYS A 3 -0.07 9.08 -2.21
C LYS A 3 1.28 8.60 -2.72
N THR A 4 2.17 9.54 -3.04
CA THR A 4 3.59 9.22 -3.27
C THR A 4 4.25 8.94 -1.92
N ARG A 5 4.64 7.69 -1.66
CA ARG A 5 5.39 7.32 -0.44
C ARG A 5 6.81 7.88 -0.53
N ARG A 6 7.14 8.86 0.32
CA ARG A 6 8.49 9.40 0.47
C ARG A 6 9.22 8.61 1.56
N ILE A 7 10.33 7.98 1.21
CA ILE A 7 11.14 7.20 2.14
C ILE A 7 12.42 8.00 2.43
N PRO A 8 12.58 8.59 3.63
CA PRO A 8 13.84 9.21 4.03
C PRO A 8 14.96 8.16 4.13
N VAL A 9 16.10 8.48 3.52
CA VAL A 9 17.33 7.69 3.61
C VAL A 9 18.36 8.54 4.34
N LEU A 10 18.64 8.19 5.59
CA LEU A 10 19.58 8.90 6.46
C LEU A 10 20.96 8.25 6.38
N PHE A 11 21.94 9.04 5.96
CA PHE A 11 23.31 8.57 5.76
C PHE A 11 24.27 9.25 6.74
N PHE A 12 24.84 8.47 7.64
CA PHE A 12 25.81 8.93 8.63
C PHE A 12 27.22 8.52 8.20
N SER A 13 28.06 9.51 7.86
CA SER A 13 29.47 9.27 7.56
C SER A 13 30.32 9.54 8.80
N LEU A 14 30.86 8.47 9.38
CA LEU A 14 31.61 8.52 10.63
C LEU A 14 33.06 8.14 10.36
N ASN A 15 33.98 9.00 10.81
CA ASN A 15 35.42 8.71 10.77
C ASN A 15 35.95 8.40 12.18
N TYR A 16 35.34 7.40 12.83
CA TYR A 16 35.69 6.97 14.17
C TYR A 16 36.60 5.72 14.13
N ARG A 17 37.42 5.51 15.17
CA ARG A 17 38.34 4.36 15.24
C ARG A 17 37.62 3.02 15.38
N HIS A 18 36.47 3.01 16.06
CA HIS A 18 35.69 1.80 16.28
C HIS A 18 34.51 1.76 15.31
N PRO A 19 34.25 0.62 14.64
CA PRO A 19 33.15 0.50 13.70
C PRO A 19 31.80 0.56 14.43
N ILE A 20 30.89 1.36 13.90
CA ILE A 20 29.51 1.49 14.37
C ILE A 20 28.61 0.75 13.37
N LEU A 21 27.80 -0.13 13.91
CA LEU A 21 26.83 -0.95 13.17
C LEU A 21 25.43 -0.60 13.67
N VAL A 22 24.44 -0.58 12.77
CA VAL A 22 23.06 -0.18 13.07
C VAL A 22 22.31 -1.33 13.73
N ASP A 23 22.53 -2.55 13.25
CA ASP A 23 21.83 -3.75 13.73
C ASP A 23 22.81 -4.90 13.88
N LYS A 24 23.62 -4.83 14.95
CA LYS A 24 24.63 -5.79 15.42
C LYS A 24 25.74 -6.16 14.42
N TYR A 25 25.40 -6.52 13.19
CA TYR A 25 26.28 -6.93 12.09
C TYR A 25 26.08 -6.10 10.83
N TYR A 26 25.01 -5.32 10.74
CA TYR A 26 24.66 -4.56 9.53
C TYR A 26 25.02 -3.08 9.66
N THR A 27 25.54 -2.50 8.56
CA THR A 27 25.81 -1.06 8.43
C THR A 27 24.57 -0.27 8.02
N SER A 28 23.47 -0.93 7.70
CA SER A 28 22.21 -0.29 7.37
C SER A 28 21.02 -1.11 7.88
N LYS A 29 19.90 -0.43 8.10
CA LYS A 29 18.65 -1.05 8.53
C LYS A 29 17.47 -0.33 7.89
N ALA A 30 16.52 -1.13 7.40
CA ALA A 30 15.19 -0.68 7.06
C ALA A 30 14.34 -0.63 8.33
N LEU A 31 13.77 0.53 8.63
CA LEU A 31 12.71 0.71 9.62
C LEU A 31 11.37 0.85 8.88
N SER A 32 10.26 0.97 9.61
CA SER A 32 8.92 1.02 9.01
C SER A 32 8.70 2.20 8.06
N ASP A 33 9.41 3.31 8.29
CA ASP A 33 9.22 4.60 7.62
C ASP A 33 10.53 5.20 7.07
N MET A 34 11.70 4.68 7.44
CA MET A 34 13.00 5.24 7.05
C MET A 34 14.08 4.17 6.85
N VAL A 35 15.17 4.56 6.19
CA VAL A 35 16.38 3.73 6.07
C VAL A 35 17.54 4.44 6.76
N LEU A 36 18.21 3.74 7.67
CA LEU A 36 19.41 4.21 8.34
C LEU A 36 20.64 3.56 7.71
N ILE A 37 21.66 4.34 7.39
CA ILE A 37 22.92 3.87 6.80
C ILE A 37 24.09 4.51 7.55
N VAL A 38 25.10 3.71 7.90
CA VAL A 38 26.33 4.15 8.54
C VAL A 38 27.52 3.77 7.67
N GLN A 39 28.30 4.78 7.26
CA GLN A 39 29.61 4.61 6.66
C GLN A 39 30.68 4.80 7.74
N ASN A 40 31.60 3.84 7.85
CA ASN A 40 32.69 3.92 8.80
C ASN A 40 34.01 4.32 8.13
N GLY A 41 35.01 4.72 8.92
CA GLY A 41 36.38 4.96 8.45
C GLY A 41 37.13 3.68 8.07
N GLN A 42 36.84 2.58 8.78
CA GLN A 42 37.45 1.27 8.54
C GLN A 42 36.94 0.66 7.22
N ARG A 43 37.86 0.11 6.42
CA ARG A 43 37.49 -0.62 5.19
C ARG A 43 37.09 -2.04 5.52
N ASN A 44 38.00 -2.86 6.04
CA ASN A 44 37.77 -4.29 6.22
C ASN A 44 37.30 -4.59 7.64
N PHE A 45 36.12 -5.19 7.77
CA PHE A 45 35.60 -5.68 9.05
C PHE A 45 35.20 -7.15 8.91
N PRO A 46 35.63 -8.05 9.82
CA PRO A 46 35.33 -9.47 9.72
C PRO A 46 33.82 -9.71 9.81
N SER A 47 33.28 -10.45 8.85
CA SER A 47 31.89 -10.89 8.84
C SER A 47 31.70 -12.16 9.67
N ARG A 48 30.44 -12.62 9.79
CA ARG A 48 30.10 -13.91 10.42
C ARG A 48 30.36 -15.13 9.54
N LEU A 49 30.61 -14.92 8.26
CA LEU A 49 30.85 -15.98 7.30
C LEU A 49 32.34 -16.22 7.16
N SER A 50 32.71 -17.49 7.01
CA SER A 50 34.08 -17.91 6.74
C SER A 50 34.14 -18.75 5.47
N CYS A 51 35.15 -18.53 4.65
CA CYS A 51 35.47 -19.33 3.48
C CYS A 51 36.85 -19.94 3.70
N ASN A 52 36.98 -21.27 3.57
CA ASN A 52 38.26 -21.98 3.77
C ASN A 52 38.95 -21.61 5.10
N SER A 53 38.18 -21.57 6.19
CA SER A 53 38.65 -21.18 7.53
C SER A 53 39.13 -19.73 7.67
N GLN A 54 38.93 -18.88 6.66
CA GLN A 54 39.23 -17.45 6.73
C GLN A 54 37.92 -16.64 6.81
N PRO A 55 37.83 -15.60 7.66
CA PRO A 55 36.66 -14.75 7.70
C PRO A 55 36.52 -13.98 6.38
N THR A 56 35.30 -13.85 5.88
CA THR A 56 35.03 -12.90 4.81
C THR A 56 34.94 -11.50 5.39
N TYR A 57 35.33 -10.47 4.61
CA TYR A 57 35.38 -9.09 5.09
C TYR A 57 34.28 -8.25 4.46
N LEU A 58 33.62 -7.45 5.30
CA LEU A 58 32.71 -6.40 4.89
C LEU A 58 33.48 -5.11 4.63
N ASN A 59 33.11 -4.39 3.57
CA ASN A 59 33.64 -3.07 3.30
C ASN A 59 32.82 -1.99 4.01
N LEU A 60 33.17 -1.61 5.24
CA LEU A 60 32.40 -0.60 5.99
C LEU A 60 32.59 0.84 5.46
N ARG A 61 33.61 1.07 4.63
CA ARG A 61 33.84 2.36 3.98
C ARG A 61 32.93 2.56 2.77
N ASN A 62 32.44 1.48 2.16
CA ASN A 62 31.47 1.53 1.08
C ASN A 62 30.18 0.79 1.48
N PRO A 63 29.22 1.49 2.13
CA PRO A 63 27.97 0.88 2.57
C PRO A 63 26.93 0.77 1.44
N LEU A 64 27.27 1.04 0.17
CA LEU A 64 26.31 1.06 -0.94
C LEU A 64 25.49 -0.25 -1.02
N LYS A 65 26.17 -1.39 -0.89
CA LYS A 65 25.51 -2.70 -0.95
C LYS A 65 24.44 -2.86 0.12
N SER A 66 24.80 -2.58 1.37
CA SER A 66 23.88 -2.65 2.50
C SER A 66 22.75 -1.62 2.37
N ALA A 67 23.08 -0.39 1.96
CA ALA A 67 22.12 0.68 1.71
C ALA A 67 21.06 0.28 0.68
N LEU A 68 21.48 -0.29 -0.46
CA LEU A 68 20.57 -0.79 -1.49
C LEU A 68 19.70 -1.93 -0.97
N ALA A 69 20.26 -2.88 -0.21
CA ALA A 69 19.51 -3.97 0.39
C ALA A 69 18.42 -3.45 1.35
N SER A 70 18.76 -2.56 2.28
CA SER A 70 17.79 -1.97 3.22
C SER A 70 16.73 -1.13 2.50
N THR A 71 17.13 -0.34 1.49
CA THR A 71 16.18 0.45 0.71
C THR A 71 15.22 -0.44 -0.07
N ALA A 72 15.70 -1.53 -0.66
CA ALA A 72 14.86 -2.47 -1.40
C ALA A 72 13.90 -3.27 -0.50
N ILE A 73 14.30 -3.58 0.75
CA ILE A 73 13.38 -4.14 1.75
C ILE A 73 12.22 -3.17 1.99
N LEU A 74 12.51 -1.90 2.26
CA LEU A 74 11.47 -0.94 2.62
C LEU A 74 10.60 -0.49 1.42
N ALA A 75 11.23 -0.21 0.29
CA ALA A 75 10.55 0.33 -0.89
C ALA A 75 9.88 -0.74 -1.74
N GLY A 76 10.52 -1.92 -1.87
CA GLY A 76 10.05 -3.01 -2.72
C GLY A 76 9.51 -4.23 -1.97
N GLY A 77 9.58 -4.25 -0.63
CA GLY A 77 9.21 -5.43 0.15
C GLY A 77 10.07 -6.67 -0.16
N ILE A 78 11.29 -6.47 -0.71
CA ILE A 78 12.12 -7.60 -1.12
C ILE A 78 12.73 -8.24 0.12
N VAL A 79 12.55 -9.56 0.27
CA VAL A 79 13.16 -10.34 1.35
C VAL A 79 14.54 -10.85 0.91
N PRO A 80 15.57 -10.79 1.76
CA PRO A 80 16.87 -11.40 1.46
C PRO A 80 16.74 -12.89 1.13
N SER A 81 17.45 -13.35 0.10
CA SER A 81 17.36 -14.73 -0.43
C SER A 81 17.69 -15.84 0.58
N HIS A 82 18.47 -15.52 1.61
CA HIS A 82 18.85 -16.45 2.66
C HIS A 82 17.87 -16.47 3.85
N ILE A 83 16.80 -15.68 3.81
CA ILE A 83 15.78 -15.66 4.87
C ILE A 83 14.54 -16.36 4.33
N THR A 84 14.07 -17.37 5.05
CA THR A 84 12.84 -18.09 4.74
C THR A 84 11.99 -18.28 6.00
N TYR A 85 10.69 -18.50 5.82
CA TYR A 85 9.78 -18.78 6.93
C TYR A 85 9.69 -20.28 7.17
N SER A 86 9.87 -20.71 8.41
CA SER A 86 9.71 -22.11 8.80
C SER A 86 8.37 -22.29 9.50
N GLU A 87 7.45 -23.02 8.86
CA GLU A 87 6.16 -23.37 9.45
C GLU A 87 6.32 -24.23 10.71
N ALA A 88 7.29 -25.15 10.73
CA ALA A 88 7.52 -26.01 11.89
C ALA A 88 7.96 -25.23 13.14
N HIS A 89 8.67 -24.12 12.95
CA HIS A 89 9.17 -23.28 14.04
C HIS A 89 8.38 -21.97 14.22
N GLN A 90 7.39 -21.71 13.36
CA GLN A 90 6.62 -20.46 13.29
C GLN A 90 7.52 -19.22 13.36
N ASN A 91 8.67 -19.26 12.68
CA ASN A 91 9.68 -18.20 12.75
C ASN A 91 10.51 -18.10 11.47
N ALA A 92 11.11 -16.94 11.23
CA ALA A 92 12.08 -16.73 10.17
C ALA A 92 13.40 -17.43 10.51
N ILE A 93 13.91 -18.21 9.57
CA ILE A 93 15.19 -18.91 9.66
C ILE A 93 16.16 -18.41 8.60
N SER A 94 17.46 -18.51 8.88
CA SER A 94 18.52 -18.08 7.96
C SER A 94 19.25 -19.27 7.33
N GLU A 95 19.08 -19.42 6.02
CA GLU A 95 19.76 -20.40 5.18
C GLU A 95 20.86 -19.72 4.36
N TRP A 96 22.03 -19.55 4.98
CA TRP A 96 23.15 -18.81 4.38
C TRP A 96 23.68 -19.38 3.06
N LEU A 97 23.35 -20.64 2.74
CA LEU A 97 23.67 -21.26 1.45
C LEU A 97 23.04 -20.48 0.27
N TRP A 98 21.90 -19.84 0.49
CA TRP A 98 21.21 -19.02 -0.52
C TRP A 98 21.68 -17.55 -0.53
N SER A 99 22.69 -17.19 0.27
CA SER A 99 23.29 -15.85 0.31
C SER A 99 24.36 -15.68 -0.78
N VAL A 100 24.06 -16.10 -2.01
CA VAL A 100 24.99 -16.21 -3.15
C VAL A 100 24.55 -15.38 -4.35
N GLY A 101 25.46 -15.09 -5.27
CA GLY A 101 25.19 -14.34 -6.50
C GLY A 101 25.45 -12.83 -6.38
N ASP A 102 25.48 -12.14 -7.51
CA ASP A 102 25.75 -10.70 -7.57
C ASP A 102 24.48 -9.89 -7.29
N HIS A 103 24.18 -9.66 -6.00
CA HIS A 103 23.09 -8.79 -5.59
C HIS A 103 23.25 -8.22 -4.17
N PRO A 104 22.52 -7.13 -3.82
CA PRO A 104 22.66 -6.44 -2.54
C PRO A 104 22.51 -7.33 -1.30
N PHE A 105 21.63 -8.32 -1.37
CA PHE A 105 21.36 -9.24 -0.25
C PHE A 105 22.38 -10.37 -0.05
N SER A 106 23.28 -10.60 -1.01
CA SER A 106 24.27 -11.69 -0.92
C SER A 106 25.43 -11.27 -0.01
N HIS A 107 25.83 -12.14 0.90
CA HIS A 107 26.97 -11.89 1.79
C HIS A 107 28.27 -12.55 1.29
N THR A 108 28.17 -13.38 0.25
CA THR A 108 29.31 -14.12 -0.32
C THR A 108 29.86 -13.47 -1.60
N SER A 109 29.20 -12.43 -2.11
CA SER A 109 29.66 -11.62 -3.24
C SER A 109 29.91 -10.17 -2.83
N TYR A 110 30.64 -9.43 -3.66
CA TYR A 110 30.88 -8.00 -3.45
C TYR A 110 29.95 -7.08 -4.22
N GLY A 111 29.35 -7.56 -5.31
CA GLY A 111 28.52 -6.72 -6.15
C GLY A 111 27.13 -6.45 -5.55
N ALA A 112 26.43 -5.49 -6.16
CA ALA A 112 25.24 -4.85 -5.61
C ALA A 112 24.18 -4.60 -6.69
N GLU A 113 24.20 -5.39 -7.76
CA GLU A 113 23.23 -5.26 -8.85
C GLU A 113 21.93 -5.98 -8.54
N PHE A 114 20.79 -5.39 -8.91
CA PHE A 114 19.51 -6.09 -8.78
C PHE A 114 19.30 -6.99 -9.99
N ASN A 115 19.09 -8.28 -9.73
CA ASN A 115 18.73 -9.22 -10.78
C ASN A 115 17.25 -9.07 -11.18
N ARG A 116 16.87 -9.64 -12.34
CA ARG A 116 15.50 -9.58 -12.85
C ARG A 116 14.48 -10.14 -11.84
N ILE A 117 14.83 -11.21 -11.13
CA ILE A 117 13.97 -11.84 -10.13
C ILE A 117 13.62 -10.87 -9.00
N GLN A 118 14.60 -10.13 -8.48
CA GLN A 118 14.39 -9.13 -7.43
C GLN A 118 13.54 -7.96 -7.91
N ILE A 119 13.78 -7.50 -9.14
CA ILE A 119 12.98 -6.44 -9.76
C ILE A 119 11.52 -6.91 -9.91
N ASP A 120 11.32 -8.14 -10.37
CA ASP A 120 9.97 -8.71 -10.57
C ASP A 120 9.26 -8.94 -9.24
N ILE A 121 9.96 -9.40 -8.19
CA ILE A 121 9.42 -9.51 -6.83
C ILE A 121 8.97 -8.13 -6.31
N ALA A 122 9.81 -7.10 -6.47
CA ALA A 122 9.46 -5.75 -6.05
C ALA A 122 8.20 -5.23 -6.77
N ARG A 123 8.14 -5.43 -8.09
CA ARG A 123 6.98 -5.06 -8.91
C ARG A 123 5.72 -5.80 -8.46
N ARG A 124 5.81 -7.11 -8.18
CA ARG A 124 4.69 -7.91 -7.65
C ARG A 124 4.20 -7.41 -6.30
N ASN A 125 5.11 -7.14 -5.37
CA ASN A 125 4.77 -6.63 -4.04
C ASN A 125 4.05 -5.29 -4.13
N MET A 126 4.54 -4.38 -4.97
CA MET A 126 3.88 -3.09 -5.21
C MET A 126 2.48 -3.26 -5.81
N LEU A 127 2.31 -4.17 -6.77
CA LEU A 127 1.01 -4.46 -7.38
C LEU A 127 0.02 -5.06 -6.39
N ILE A 128 0.45 -6.03 -5.59
CA ILE A 128 -0.39 -6.66 -4.56
C ILE A 128 -0.82 -5.61 -3.53
N HIS A 129 0.10 -4.74 -3.11
CA HIS A 129 -0.22 -3.67 -2.17
C HIS A 129 -1.27 -2.69 -2.74
N ALA A 130 -1.06 -2.19 -3.96
CA ALA A 130 -2.00 -1.26 -4.58
C ALA A 130 -3.36 -1.91 -4.91
N LEU A 131 -3.38 -3.20 -5.29
CA LEU A 131 -4.62 -3.95 -5.42
C LEU A 131 -5.35 -4.06 -4.08
N ALA A 132 -4.64 -4.40 -3.01
CA ALA A 132 -5.23 -4.52 -1.68
C ALA A 132 -5.84 -3.19 -1.20
N GLU A 133 -5.15 -2.06 -1.42
CA GLU A 133 -5.67 -0.72 -1.13
C GLU A 133 -6.98 -0.45 -1.88
N SER A 134 -7.00 -0.66 -3.20
CA SER A 134 -8.23 -0.46 -3.99
C SER A 134 -9.39 -1.39 -3.57
N ILE A 135 -9.08 -2.63 -3.18
CA ILE A 135 -10.08 -3.59 -2.68
C ILE A 135 -10.64 -3.11 -1.33
N GLU A 136 -9.81 -2.57 -0.46
CA GLU A 136 -10.21 -2.00 0.83
C GLU A 136 -11.15 -0.80 0.64
N THR A 137 -10.83 0.11 -0.28
CA THR A 137 -11.69 1.24 -0.66
C THR A 137 -13.06 0.76 -1.15
N VAL A 138 -13.09 -0.19 -2.08
CA VAL A 138 -14.35 -0.76 -2.60
C VAL A 138 -15.13 -1.50 -1.52
N ASN A 139 -14.46 -2.26 -0.65
CA ASN A 139 -15.12 -2.92 0.48
C ASN A 139 -15.76 -1.89 1.41
N THR A 140 -15.08 -0.78 1.69
CA THR A 140 -15.64 0.34 2.46
C THR A 140 -16.89 0.89 1.78
N CYS A 141 -16.86 1.14 0.46
CA CYS A 141 -18.04 1.56 -0.30
C CYS A 141 -19.23 0.61 -0.11
N VAL A 142 -19.00 -0.69 -0.25
CA VAL A 142 -20.05 -1.72 -0.08
C VAL A 142 -20.61 -1.71 1.34
N GLN A 143 -19.76 -1.51 2.36
CA GLN A 143 -20.22 -1.42 3.74
C GLN A 143 -21.04 -0.15 4.01
N LEU A 144 -20.70 0.99 3.39
CA LEU A 144 -21.48 2.22 3.49
C LEU A 144 -22.86 2.03 2.85
N LEU A 145 -22.91 1.54 1.61
CA LEU A 145 -24.18 1.30 0.90
C LEU A 145 -25.08 0.30 1.64
N ARG A 146 -24.52 -0.72 2.29
CA ARG A 146 -25.29 -1.68 3.09
C ARG A 146 -25.95 -1.08 4.33
N LYS A 147 -25.43 0.04 4.86
CA LYS A 147 -26.02 0.73 6.01
C LYS A 147 -27.21 1.60 5.62
N ILE A 148 -27.32 1.96 4.35
CA ILE A 148 -28.43 2.76 3.83
C ILE A 148 -29.66 1.86 3.74
N HIS A 149 -30.70 2.21 4.49
CA HIS A 149 -32.01 1.56 4.44
C HIS A 149 -33.01 2.48 3.74
N ILE A 150 -33.87 1.88 2.92
CA ILE A 150 -34.98 2.59 2.28
C ILE A 150 -36.21 2.38 3.15
N ASP A 151 -36.74 3.48 3.66
CA ASP A 151 -37.97 3.56 4.45
C ASP A 151 -38.96 4.48 3.71
N GLU A 152 -40.21 4.54 4.16
CA GLU A 152 -41.26 5.39 3.54
C GLU A 152 -40.85 6.88 3.45
N THR A 153 -39.93 7.30 4.33
CA THR A 153 -39.48 8.70 4.47
C THR A 153 -38.45 9.11 3.43
N ASN A 154 -37.74 8.16 2.81
CA ASN A 154 -36.70 8.41 1.82
C ASN A 154 -36.97 7.74 0.46
N GLU A 155 -38.17 7.16 0.27
CA GLU A 155 -38.60 6.49 -0.97
C GLU A 155 -38.48 7.42 -2.20
N VAL A 156 -38.94 8.66 -2.11
CA VAL A 156 -38.87 9.64 -3.22
C VAL A 156 -37.42 9.91 -3.63
N VAL A 157 -36.52 9.98 -2.65
CA VAL A 157 -35.09 10.26 -2.86
C VAL A 157 -34.35 9.03 -3.37
N SER A 158 -34.81 7.83 -3.02
CA SER A 158 -34.25 6.58 -3.54
C SER A 158 -34.28 6.50 -5.06
N HIS A 159 -35.28 7.13 -5.70
CA HIS A 159 -35.37 7.25 -7.16
C HIS A 159 -34.35 8.22 -7.78
N MET A 160 -33.78 9.12 -6.98
CA MET A 160 -32.74 10.07 -7.42
C MET A 160 -31.33 9.50 -7.31
N VAL A 161 -31.17 8.35 -6.66
CA VAL A 161 -29.86 7.69 -6.50
C VAL A 161 -29.33 7.23 -7.86
N PRO A 162 -28.07 7.53 -8.20
CA PRO A 162 -27.47 7.16 -9.48
C PRO A 162 -27.03 5.68 -9.52
N LEU A 163 -27.98 4.75 -9.39
CA LEU A 163 -27.73 3.30 -9.33
C LEU A 163 -26.96 2.78 -10.55
N ASN A 164 -27.25 3.30 -11.75
CA ASN A 164 -26.52 2.93 -12.96
C ASN A 164 -25.05 3.36 -12.88
N SER A 165 -24.76 4.57 -12.42
CA SER A 165 -23.40 5.07 -12.28
C SER A 165 -22.61 4.28 -11.24
N LEU A 166 -23.23 3.92 -10.10
CA LEU A 166 -22.63 3.07 -9.07
C LEU A 166 -22.29 1.67 -9.63
N SER A 167 -23.23 1.06 -10.37
CA SER A 167 -23.02 -0.26 -10.98
C SER A 167 -21.91 -0.24 -12.05
N ILE A 168 -21.88 0.79 -12.88
CA ILE A 168 -20.84 0.99 -13.91
C ILE A 168 -19.49 1.23 -13.25
N GLY A 169 -19.41 2.08 -12.23
CA GLY A 169 -18.19 2.36 -11.47
C GLY A 169 -17.60 1.08 -10.87
N PHE A 170 -18.42 0.32 -10.15
CA PHE A 170 -18.01 -0.97 -9.56
C PHE A 170 -17.52 -1.97 -10.63
N SER A 171 -18.27 -2.12 -11.72
CA SER A 171 -17.90 -3.01 -12.83
C SER A 171 -16.59 -2.57 -13.51
N SER A 172 -16.34 -1.27 -13.59
CA SER A 172 -15.13 -0.69 -14.17
C SER A 172 -13.90 -1.01 -13.32
N VAL A 173 -13.99 -0.86 -12.01
CA VAL A 173 -12.91 -1.23 -11.06
C VAL A 173 -12.56 -2.71 -11.19
N ILE A 174 -13.57 -3.60 -11.13
CA ILE A 174 -13.36 -5.06 -11.28
C ILE A 174 -12.72 -5.39 -12.63
N THR A 175 -13.13 -4.71 -13.69
CA THR A 175 -12.55 -4.91 -15.03
C THR A 175 -11.06 -4.57 -15.03
N GLN A 176 -10.65 -3.47 -14.39
CA GLN A 176 -9.23 -3.13 -14.26
C GLN A 176 -8.46 -4.15 -13.42
N TRP A 177 -9.02 -4.66 -12.34
CA TRP A 177 -8.41 -5.74 -11.55
C TRP A 177 -8.17 -6.99 -12.41
N LYS A 178 -9.15 -7.42 -13.21
CA LYS A 178 -9.01 -8.57 -14.11
C LYS A 178 -7.91 -8.37 -15.14
N ILE A 179 -7.84 -7.18 -15.76
CA ILE A 179 -6.80 -6.86 -16.74
C ILE A 179 -5.42 -6.84 -16.10
N SER A 180 -5.31 -6.29 -14.89
CA SER A 180 -4.05 -6.32 -14.11
C SER A 180 -3.59 -7.75 -13.84
N CYS A 181 -4.47 -8.61 -13.32
CA CYS A 181 -4.15 -10.01 -13.05
C CYS A 181 -3.70 -10.75 -14.31
N ALA A 182 -4.37 -10.52 -15.46
CA ALA A 182 -3.97 -11.09 -16.74
C ALA A 182 -2.59 -10.59 -17.19
N ALA A 183 -2.28 -9.31 -16.99
CA ALA A 183 -0.98 -8.74 -17.32
C ALA A 183 0.15 -9.32 -16.43
N VAL A 184 -0.10 -9.50 -15.13
CA VAL A 184 0.82 -10.17 -14.20
C VAL A 184 1.09 -11.61 -14.63
N ALA A 185 0.08 -12.35 -15.08
CA ALA A 185 0.25 -13.71 -15.59
C ALA A 185 1.17 -13.77 -16.83
N SER A 186 1.16 -12.72 -17.66
CA SER A 186 2.09 -12.56 -18.79
C SER A 186 3.45 -11.94 -18.42
N LEU A 187 3.72 -11.68 -17.14
CA LEU A 187 4.90 -10.97 -16.63
C LEU A 187 5.05 -9.53 -17.17
N ASP A 188 3.98 -8.95 -17.71
CA ASP A 188 3.93 -7.56 -18.16
C ASP A 188 3.54 -6.65 -17.00
N PHE A 189 4.52 -6.39 -16.13
CA PHE A 189 4.32 -5.57 -14.93
C PHE A 189 4.06 -4.09 -15.24
N ASP A 190 4.52 -3.59 -16.38
CA ASP A 190 4.32 -2.20 -16.76
C ASP A 190 2.86 -1.96 -17.15
N LYS A 191 2.27 -2.88 -17.93
CA LYS A 191 0.82 -2.91 -18.19
C LYS A 191 0.02 -3.15 -16.92
N ALA A 192 0.40 -4.12 -16.09
CA ALA A 192 -0.28 -4.39 -14.83
C ALA A 192 -0.35 -3.14 -13.94
N MET A 193 0.79 -2.44 -13.78
CA MET A 193 0.88 -1.24 -12.95
C MET A 193 0.00 -0.11 -13.47
N LYS A 194 -0.09 0.05 -14.79
CA LYS A 194 -1.01 1.03 -15.40
C LYS A 194 -2.46 0.73 -15.03
N HIS A 195 -2.90 -0.52 -15.17
CA HIS A 195 -4.29 -0.90 -14.90
C HIS A 195 -4.63 -0.89 -13.40
N VAL A 196 -3.71 -1.26 -12.51
CA VAL A 196 -3.94 -1.12 -11.06
C VAL A 196 -4.10 0.33 -10.65
N ARG A 197 -3.31 1.25 -11.21
CA ARG A 197 -3.49 2.69 -10.96
C ARG A 197 -4.86 3.20 -11.43
N MET A 198 -5.29 2.76 -12.61
CA MET A 198 -6.64 3.10 -13.07
C MET A 198 -7.73 2.50 -12.17
N ALA A 199 -7.50 1.31 -11.61
CA ALA A 199 -8.44 0.71 -10.65
C ALA A 199 -8.52 1.50 -9.34
N ASP A 200 -7.37 1.99 -8.85
CA ASP A 200 -7.23 2.86 -7.68
C ASP A 200 -8.02 4.17 -7.89
N ASP A 201 -7.76 4.88 -8.99
CA ASP A 201 -8.44 6.14 -9.32
C ASP A 201 -9.97 5.93 -9.47
N LEU A 202 -10.40 4.84 -10.13
CA LEU A 202 -11.82 4.50 -10.27
C LEU A 202 -12.47 4.08 -8.94
N ALA A 203 -11.70 3.51 -8.00
CA ALA A 203 -12.20 3.15 -6.68
C ALA A 203 -12.41 4.41 -5.82
N ASP A 204 -11.52 5.39 -5.92
CA ASP A 204 -11.68 6.71 -5.29
C ASP A 204 -12.91 7.43 -5.87
N ASP A 205 -13.07 7.47 -7.20
CA ASP A 205 -14.25 8.07 -7.84
C ASP A 205 -15.56 7.39 -7.40
N LEU A 206 -15.55 6.06 -7.25
CA LEU A 206 -16.70 5.30 -6.75
C LEU A 206 -16.98 5.64 -5.28
N PHE A 207 -15.94 5.81 -4.47
CA PHE A 207 -16.05 6.14 -3.06
C PHE A 207 -16.70 7.52 -2.86
N GLU A 208 -16.29 8.53 -3.62
CA GLU A 208 -16.91 9.86 -3.60
C GLU A 208 -18.40 9.78 -3.99
N LEU A 209 -18.73 9.03 -5.04
CA LEU A 209 -20.13 8.84 -5.47
C LEU A 209 -20.99 8.15 -4.39
N VAL A 210 -20.40 7.22 -3.63
CA VAL A 210 -21.05 6.53 -2.52
C VAL A 210 -21.28 7.47 -1.34
N ILE A 211 -20.31 8.31 -1.01
CA ILE A 211 -20.45 9.34 0.04
C ILE A 211 -21.56 10.32 -0.33
N ASP A 212 -21.59 10.81 -1.57
CA ASP A 212 -22.65 11.71 -2.04
C ASP A 212 -24.04 11.06 -1.92
N THR A 213 -24.12 9.77 -2.26
CA THR A 213 -25.35 8.98 -2.12
C THR A 213 -25.76 8.83 -0.65
N GLU A 214 -24.80 8.53 0.24
CA GLU A 214 -25.05 8.41 1.68
C GLU A 214 -25.53 9.73 2.28
N ASN A 215 -24.88 10.85 1.93
CA ASN A 215 -25.25 12.19 2.38
C ASN A 215 -26.65 12.58 1.90
N LEU A 216 -26.97 12.29 0.63
CA LEU A 216 -28.29 12.52 0.09
C LEU A 216 -29.34 11.71 0.86
N MET A 217 -29.11 10.43 1.11
CA MET A 217 -30.08 9.58 1.81
C MET A 217 -30.24 9.95 3.29
N ARG A 218 -29.16 10.34 3.98
CA ARG A 218 -29.19 10.77 5.38
C ARG A 218 -29.89 12.12 5.58
N ALA A 219 -29.63 13.09 4.70
CA ALA A 219 -30.22 14.43 4.82
C ALA A 219 -31.76 14.39 4.90
N TYR A 220 -32.39 13.45 4.20
CA TYR A 220 -33.84 13.30 4.21
C TYR A 220 -34.40 12.45 5.36
N GLN A 221 -33.59 11.57 5.96
CA GLN A 221 -33.97 10.88 7.20
C GLN A 221 -34.10 11.85 8.39
N CYS A 222 -33.39 12.99 8.36
CA CYS A 222 -33.43 13.99 9.42
C CYS A 222 -34.51 15.08 9.24
N LEU A 223 -35.30 15.03 8.16
CA LEU A 223 -36.41 15.98 7.97
C LEU A 223 -37.58 15.60 8.89
N PRO A 224 -38.19 16.57 9.61
CA PRO A 224 -39.33 16.29 10.46
C PRO A 224 -40.47 15.72 9.62
N HIS A 225 -41.02 14.57 10.04
CA HIS A 225 -42.23 14.01 9.45
C HIS A 225 -43.36 15.02 9.61
N VAL A 226 -43.73 15.68 8.52
CA VAL A 226 -45.04 16.35 8.46
C VAL A 226 -46.05 15.20 8.37
N THR A 227 -46.55 14.77 9.51
CA THR A 227 -47.75 13.96 9.56
C THR A 227 -48.85 14.79 8.92
N ALA A 228 -49.26 14.40 7.70
CA ALA A 228 -50.46 14.92 7.10
C ALA A 228 -51.63 14.40 7.94
N ASP A 229 -52.00 15.14 8.98
CA ASP A 229 -53.35 15.06 9.50
C ASP A 229 -54.28 15.51 8.37
N GLU A 230 -55.23 14.65 8.02
CA GLU A 230 -56.23 14.84 6.94
C GLU A 230 -57.18 16.03 7.15
N ASP A 231 -56.92 16.90 8.12
CA ASP A 231 -57.75 18.06 8.45
C ASP A 231 -56.95 19.36 8.36
N THR A 232 -56.62 19.82 7.14
CA THR A 232 -56.51 21.26 6.85
C THR A 232 -56.35 21.49 5.34
N GLU A 233 -57.49 21.52 4.64
CA GLU A 233 -57.57 22.37 3.45
C GLU A 233 -57.22 23.81 3.85
N SER A 234 -56.38 24.46 3.05
CA SER A 234 -56.02 25.89 3.10
C SER A 234 -54.77 26.24 3.93
N GLN A 235 -53.60 26.11 3.32
CA GLN A 235 -52.70 27.26 3.11
C GLN A 235 -51.50 26.86 2.26
N THR A 236 -51.52 27.28 1.00
CA THR A 236 -50.33 27.39 0.16
C THR A 236 -49.43 28.47 0.75
N MET A 237 -48.43 28.07 1.52
CA MET A 237 -47.30 28.93 1.84
C MET A 237 -46.04 28.35 1.20
N LEU A 238 -45.61 29.00 0.12
CA LEU A 238 -44.27 28.89 -0.46
C LEU A 238 -43.22 29.04 0.65
N VAL A 239 -42.55 27.94 1.02
CA VAL A 239 -41.35 28.00 1.85
C VAL A 239 -40.18 27.55 0.99
N LEU A 240 -39.38 28.54 0.58
CA LEU A 240 -38.06 28.39 -0.01
C LEU A 240 -37.14 27.60 0.94
N PRO A 241 -36.12 26.88 0.41
CA PRO A 241 -35.35 25.93 1.19
C PRO A 241 -34.46 26.65 2.21
N ILE A 242 -34.73 26.43 3.50
CA ILE A 242 -33.81 26.77 4.58
C ILE A 242 -32.77 25.66 4.62
N LEU A 243 -31.54 26.03 4.27
CA LEU A 243 -30.34 25.19 4.37
C LEU A 243 -30.08 24.89 5.86
N PHE A 244 -30.56 23.76 6.36
CA PHE A 244 -30.15 23.23 7.66
C PHE A 244 -28.95 22.31 7.46
N ILE A 245 -27.76 22.84 7.79
CA ILE A 245 -26.55 22.06 7.98
C ILE A 245 -26.69 21.38 9.34
N CYS A 246 -26.88 20.06 9.35
CA CYS A 246 -26.77 19.26 10.57
C CYS A 246 -25.32 18.79 10.70
N PHE A 247 -24.67 19.18 11.79
CA PHE A 247 -23.42 18.58 12.25
C PHE A 247 -23.74 17.35 13.08
N ASP A 248 -23.01 16.26 12.85
CA ASP A 248 -22.40 15.43 13.89
C ASP A 248 -21.08 14.85 13.34
#